data_AF-A0A6M4PTA5-F1
#
_entry.id   AF-A0A6M4PTA5-F1
#
_cell.length_a   1.000
_cell.length_b   1.000
_cell.length_c   1.000
_cell.angle_alpha   90.00
_cell.angle_beta   90.00
_cell.angle_gamma   90.00
#
_symmetry.space_group_name_H-M   'P 1'
#
loop_
_entity.id
_entity.type
_entity.pdbx_description
1 polymer ?
#
loop_
_entity_poly.entity_id
_entity_poly.type
_entity_poly.pdbx_seq_one_letter_code
_entity_poly.pdbx_strand_id
1 'polypeptide(L)'
;MAQHTVASRTDFQPTGRALPFVPEQPRDRSEHVTPLTAAQRGVEWMNRWGCPGFCVVPHGEPLALECHSTAPVETSLRAAEIDCSGYSENGEGLPWLTAQVIVHNEQDDPRGRETQVWLGYGVHLAEISPAQARQALDSLRAFTTRLAAVVGLAEQVAADDRTDEHHPQARG
;
A
#
# COMPACT_ATOMS: atom_id res chain seq x y z
N MET A 1 56.62 -73.48 -29.91
CA MET A 1 55.20 -73.09 -29.92
C MET A 1 55.08 -71.88 -29.00
N ALA A 2 55.12 -70.67 -29.57
CA ALA A 2 53.96 -69.83 -29.88
C ALA A 2 53.28 -69.31 -28.58
N GLN A 3 53.54 -68.05 -28.18
CA GLN A 3 52.71 -66.84 -28.44
C GLN A 3 51.56 -66.72 -27.40
N HIS A 4 51.15 -65.60 -26.76
CA HIS A 4 51.20 -64.14 -26.96
C HIS A 4 50.94 -63.46 -25.58
N THR A 5 51.69 -62.41 -25.17
CA THR A 5 51.34 -60.96 -25.21
C THR A 5 50.21 -60.49 -24.27
N VAL A 6 50.52 -59.60 -23.31
CA VAL A 6 49.87 -58.27 -23.14
C VAL A 6 50.89 -57.30 -22.50
N ALA A 7 50.98 -56.09 -23.04
CA ALA A 7 51.75 -54.97 -22.50
C ALA A 7 50.83 -53.78 -22.18
N SER A 8 51.23 -53.03 -21.14
CA SER A 8 51.11 -51.57 -20.93
C SER A 8 49.77 -50.91 -20.61
N ARG A 9 49.71 -50.22 -19.46
CA ARG A 9 49.82 -48.74 -19.28
C ARG A 9 49.45 -48.37 -17.83
N THR A 10 50.39 -47.91 -16.99
CA THR A 10 50.76 -46.51 -16.67
C THR A 10 49.67 -45.76 -15.89
N ASP A 11 49.81 -45.67 -14.56
CA ASP A 11 49.04 -44.76 -13.71
C ASP A 11 49.93 -43.72 -13.00
N PHE A 12 49.62 -42.49 -13.39
CA PHE A 12 49.81 -41.15 -12.84
C PHE A 12 50.45 -40.97 -11.44
N GLN A 13 51.54 -40.19 -11.40
CA GLN A 13 52.09 -39.54 -10.20
C GLN A 13 51.53 -38.12 -10.06
N PRO A 14 50.87 -37.73 -8.95
CA PRO A 14 50.52 -36.34 -8.70
C PRO A 14 51.72 -35.56 -8.14
N THR A 15 52.25 -34.63 -8.92
CA THR A 15 53.13 -33.55 -8.45
C THR A 15 52.33 -32.27 -8.33
N GLY A 16 52.00 -31.85 -7.10
CA GLY A 16 51.22 -30.64 -6.86
C GLY A 16 51.46 -30.09 -5.46
N ARG A 17 52.02 -28.88 -5.40
CA ARG A 17 52.45 -28.13 -4.22
C ARG A 17 51.24 -27.69 -3.37
N ALA A 18 51.27 -27.92 -2.05
CA ALA A 18 50.22 -27.44 -1.15
C ALA A 18 50.14 -25.90 -1.15
N LEU A 19 48.96 -25.34 -1.41
CA LEU A 19 48.70 -23.90 -1.32
C LEU A 19 48.48 -23.49 0.15
N PRO A 20 48.93 -22.29 0.58
CA PRO A 20 48.71 -21.82 1.94
C PRO A 20 47.22 -21.53 2.20
N PHE A 21 46.77 -21.87 3.41
CA PHE A 21 45.44 -21.56 3.93
C PHE A 21 45.22 -20.04 3.93
N VAL A 22 44.28 -19.57 3.10
CA VAL A 22 43.76 -18.19 3.14
C VAL A 22 42.49 -18.25 3.98
N PRO A 23 42.43 -17.62 5.17
CA PRO A 23 41.18 -17.56 5.92
C PRO A 23 40.13 -16.83 5.09
N GLU A 24 38.94 -17.42 4.95
CA GLU A 24 37.80 -16.81 4.28
C GLU A 24 37.56 -15.42 4.89
N GLN A 25 37.66 -14.37 4.08
CA GLN A 25 37.22 -13.05 4.50
C GLN A 25 35.71 -13.10 4.77
N PRO A 26 35.22 -12.47 5.84
CA PRO A 26 33.79 -12.43 6.13
C PRO A 26 33.09 -11.81 4.92
N ARG A 27 32.14 -12.57 4.36
CA ARG A 27 31.31 -12.13 3.24
C ARG A 27 30.64 -10.81 3.62
N ASP A 28 30.80 -9.86 2.73
CA ASP A 28 30.12 -8.58 2.59
C ASP A 28 28.84 -8.48 3.43
N ARG A 29 28.83 -7.57 4.40
CA ARG A 29 27.60 -7.14 5.07
C ARG A 29 26.78 -6.43 4.01
N SER A 30 25.79 -7.11 3.44
CA SER A 30 24.80 -6.48 2.57
C SER A 30 24.26 -5.23 3.26
N GLU A 31 24.69 -4.06 2.79
CA GLU A 31 24.11 -2.80 3.21
C GLU A 31 22.65 -2.86 2.81
N HIS A 32 21.75 -2.85 3.81
CA HIS A 32 20.31 -2.74 3.55
C HIS A 32 20.04 -1.34 2.98
N VAL A 33 20.21 -1.19 1.67
CA VAL A 33 19.81 0.03 0.96
C VAL A 33 18.31 0.14 1.08
N THR A 34 17.85 1.17 1.80
CA THR A 34 16.41 1.45 1.90
C THR A 34 15.92 1.89 0.52
N PRO A 35 14.90 1.23 -0.06
CA PRO A 35 14.46 1.55 -1.40
C PRO A 35 13.87 2.97 -1.45
N LEU A 36 14.21 3.73 -2.49
CA LEU A 36 13.65 5.06 -2.71
C LEU A 36 12.15 4.97 -2.98
N THR A 37 11.38 5.81 -2.29
CA THR A 37 9.96 6.05 -2.58
C THR A 37 9.77 6.78 -3.91
N ALA A 38 8.59 6.71 -4.52
CA ALA A 38 8.28 7.37 -5.78
C ALA A 38 8.37 8.90 -5.65
N ALA A 39 8.02 9.45 -4.49
CA ALA A 39 8.22 10.87 -4.17
C ALA A 39 9.70 11.24 -4.21
N GLN A 40 10.59 10.39 -3.67
CA GLN A 40 12.03 10.59 -3.74
C GLN A 40 12.60 10.41 -5.16
N ARG A 41 11.95 9.61 -6.01
CA ARG A 41 12.29 9.46 -7.45
C ARG A 41 11.79 10.61 -8.32
N GLY A 42 10.84 11.41 -7.82
CA GLY A 42 10.38 12.66 -8.43
C GLY A 42 9.05 12.56 -9.20
N VAL A 43 8.49 13.73 -9.52
CA VAL A 43 7.16 13.85 -10.14
C VAL A 43 7.09 13.24 -11.54
N GLU A 44 8.17 13.27 -12.31
CA GLU A 44 8.22 12.61 -13.63
C GLU A 44 8.11 11.09 -13.50
N TRP A 45 8.74 10.50 -12.48
CA TRP A 45 8.62 9.07 -12.17
C TRP A 45 7.20 8.70 -11.74
N MET A 46 6.63 9.49 -10.82
CA MET A 46 5.25 9.31 -10.36
C MET A 46 4.25 9.40 -11.51
N ASN A 47 4.43 10.36 -12.42
CA ASN A 47 3.56 10.53 -13.60
C ASN A 47 3.75 9.41 -14.62
N ARG A 48 4.99 8.93 -14.83
CA ARG A 48 5.28 7.84 -15.76
C ARG A 48 4.61 6.53 -15.34
N TRP A 49 4.63 6.23 -14.05
CA TRP A 49 4.17 4.94 -13.52
C TRP A 49 2.85 5.00 -12.74
N GLY A 50 2.24 6.18 -12.60
CA GLY A 50 1.00 6.36 -11.83
C GLY A 50 1.16 5.98 -10.35
N CYS A 51 2.35 6.21 -9.79
CA CYS A 51 2.68 5.77 -8.43
C CYS A 51 2.29 6.82 -7.38
N PRO A 52 1.68 6.43 -6.25
CA PRO A 52 1.58 7.31 -5.10
C PRO A 52 2.97 7.58 -4.52
N GLY A 53 3.15 8.71 -3.86
CA GLY A 53 4.47 9.18 -3.39
C GLY A 53 5.23 8.18 -2.49
N PHE A 54 4.53 7.30 -1.78
CA PHE A 54 5.13 6.29 -0.90
C PHE A 54 5.52 4.99 -1.62
N CYS A 55 5.21 4.81 -2.91
CA CYS A 55 5.51 3.57 -3.63
C CYS A 55 7.03 3.32 -3.71
N VAL A 56 7.51 2.17 -3.24
CA VAL A 56 8.95 1.80 -3.28
C VAL A 56 9.28 0.81 -4.40
N VAL A 57 8.29 0.37 -5.18
CA VAL A 57 8.43 -0.70 -6.16
C VAL A 57 9.37 -0.27 -7.31
N PRO A 58 10.38 -1.09 -7.67
CA PRO A 58 11.32 -0.75 -8.74
C PRO A 58 10.71 -1.00 -10.12
N HIS A 59 9.89 -0.06 -10.61
CA HIS A 59 9.34 -0.14 -11.98
C HIS A 59 10.43 -0.06 -13.04
N GLY A 60 10.27 -0.79 -14.15
CA GLY A 60 11.20 -0.77 -15.29
C GLY A 60 12.36 -1.76 -15.21
N GLU A 61 12.44 -2.57 -14.16
CA GLU A 61 13.35 -3.73 -14.11
C GLU A 61 12.67 -4.98 -14.70
N PRO A 62 13.42 -5.88 -15.36
CA PRO A 62 12.91 -7.20 -15.70
C PRO A 62 12.39 -7.87 -14.43
N LEU A 63 11.15 -8.37 -14.46
CA LEU A 63 10.45 -8.94 -13.30
C LEU A 63 10.00 -7.90 -12.25
N ALA A 64 9.93 -6.60 -12.55
CA ALA A 64 9.29 -5.67 -11.62
C ALA A 64 7.80 -6.01 -11.42
N LEU A 65 7.30 -6.01 -10.18
CA LEU A 65 5.86 -6.08 -9.93
C LEU A 65 5.22 -4.80 -10.50
N GLU A 66 4.49 -4.91 -11.61
CA GLU A 66 3.79 -3.77 -12.17
C GLU A 66 2.47 -3.59 -11.42
N CYS A 67 2.50 -2.72 -10.41
CA CYS A 67 1.31 -2.19 -9.78
C CYS A 67 0.85 -0.94 -10.54
N HIS A 68 -0.40 -0.93 -11.02
CA HIS A 68 -0.99 0.24 -11.66
C HIS A 68 -2.15 0.75 -10.82
N SER A 69 -2.27 2.08 -10.70
CA SER A 69 -3.36 2.71 -9.98
C SER A 69 -4.01 3.84 -10.78
N THR A 70 -5.29 4.08 -10.53
CA THR A 70 -5.94 5.33 -10.97
C THR A 70 -5.59 6.47 -10.02
N ALA A 71 -5.77 7.72 -10.45
CA ALA A 71 -5.82 8.83 -9.51
C ALA A 71 -6.94 8.59 -8.47
N PRO A 72 -6.71 8.94 -7.19
CA PRO A 72 -7.71 8.78 -6.15
C PRO A 72 -8.90 9.74 -6.37
N VAL A 73 -10.08 9.26 -6.01
CA VAL A 73 -11.28 10.10 -5.83
C VAL A 73 -11.40 10.41 -4.34
N GLU A 74 -11.45 11.69 -3.98
CA GLU A 74 -11.36 12.15 -2.60
C GLU A 74 -12.53 13.05 -2.21
N THR A 75 -12.95 12.99 -0.95
CA THR A 75 -13.84 13.99 -0.36
C THR A 75 -13.10 15.28 -0.09
N SER A 76 -13.78 16.43 -0.23
CA SER A 76 -13.23 17.73 0.14
C SER A 76 -13.03 17.88 1.65
N LEU A 77 -13.92 17.29 2.45
CA LEU A 77 -13.85 17.29 3.91
C LEU A 77 -12.63 16.48 4.39
N ARG A 78 -11.88 17.02 5.36
CA ARG A 78 -10.70 16.35 5.93
C ARG A 78 -11.06 15.56 7.19
N ALA A 79 -10.34 14.47 7.44
CA ALA A 79 -10.59 13.62 8.61
C ALA A 79 -10.47 14.40 9.93
N ALA A 80 -9.46 15.28 10.04
CA ALA A 80 -9.23 16.11 11.22
C ALA A 80 -10.36 17.13 11.50
N GLU A 81 -11.19 17.49 10.51
CA GLU A 81 -12.29 18.45 10.71
C GLU A 81 -13.52 17.84 11.41
N ILE A 82 -13.61 16.51 11.46
CA ILE A 82 -14.73 15.78 12.06
C ILE A 82 -14.30 14.84 13.19
N ASP A 83 -13.00 14.61 13.36
CA ASP A 83 -12.51 13.75 14.43
C ASP A 83 -12.63 14.47 15.78
N CYS A 84 -13.41 13.87 16.68
CA CYS A 84 -13.61 14.35 18.05
C CYS A 84 -12.72 13.62 19.07
N SER A 85 -11.86 12.69 18.63
CA SER A 85 -11.03 11.89 19.51
C SER A 85 -9.95 12.70 20.23
N GLY A 86 -9.62 13.91 19.76
CA GLY A 86 -8.56 14.74 20.32
C GLY A 86 -7.15 14.15 20.18
N TYR A 87 -6.99 13.05 19.41
CA TYR A 87 -5.76 12.25 19.38
C TYR A 87 -5.10 12.07 18.00
N SER A 88 -5.65 12.57 16.90
CA SER A 88 -5.10 12.20 15.59
C SER A 88 -4.08 13.20 15.03
N GLU A 89 -2.85 13.20 15.55
CA GLU A 89 -1.69 13.63 14.74
C GLU A 89 -1.55 12.75 13.48
N ASN A 90 -2.13 11.55 13.49
CA ASN A 90 -1.96 10.54 12.43
C ASN A 90 -2.81 10.75 11.17
N GLY A 91 -3.71 11.75 11.13
CA GLY A 91 -4.64 11.96 10.01
C GLY A 91 -4.73 13.39 9.51
N GLU A 92 -3.81 14.26 9.94
CA GLU A 92 -3.81 15.67 9.58
C GLU A 92 -3.66 15.83 8.05
N GLY A 93 -4.62 16.51 7.43
CA GLY A 93 -4.66 16.74 5.99
C GLY A 93 -5.21 15.57 5.13
N LEU A 94 -5.45 14.38 5.69
CA LEU A 94 -6.04 13.29 4.93
C LEU A 94 -7.51 13.57 4.57
N PRO A 95 -7.97 13.20 3.35
CA PRO A 95 -9.40 13.19 3.03
C PRO A 95 -10.18 12.35 4.03
N TRP A 96 -11.42 12.73 4.32
CA TRP A 96 -12.31 11.90 5.12
C TRP A 96 -12.54 10.53 4.47
N LEU A 97 -12.79 10.50 3.16
CA LEU A 97 -12.87 9.28 2.35
C LEU A 97 -12.05 9.43 1.06
N THR A 98 -11.37 8.35 0.67
CA THR A 98 -10.67 8.24 -0.61
C THR A 98 -10.90 6.87 -1.23
N ALA A 99 -10.97 6.77 -2.57
CA ALA A 99 -11.06 5.51 -3.27
C ALA A 99 -10.23 5.50 -4.56
N GLN A 100 -9.56 4.38 -4.84
CA GLN A 100 -8.77 4.21 -6.06
C GLN A 100 -8.78 2.75 -6.53
N VAL A 101 -8.69 2.55 -7.84
CA VAL A 101 -8.50 1.21 -8.43
C VAL A 101 -7.03 0.87 -8.38
N ILE A 102 -6.73 -0.35 -7.97
CA ILE A 102 -5.38 -0.94 -7.97
C ILE A 102 -5.38 -2.19 -8.83
N VAL A 103 -4.34 -2.36 -9.63
CA VAL A 103 -4.10 -3.53 -10.44
C VAL A 103 -2.73 -4.07 -10.10
N HIS A 104 -2.67 -5.31 -9.61
CA HIS A 104 -1.44 -6.05 -9.38
C HIS A 104 -1.22 -7.02 -10.53
N ASN A 105 -0.07 -6.95 -11.19
CA ASN A 105 0.38 -7.98 -12.11
C ASN A 105 1.32 -8.94 -11.36
N GLU A 106 0.92 -10.20 -11.20
CA GLU A 106 1.81 -11.26 -10.70
C GLU A 106 2.83 -11.66 -11.77
N GLN A 107 4.03 -12.00 -11.30
CA GLN A 107 5.25 -12.03 -12.10
C GLN A 107 5.35 -13.23 -13.07
N ASP A 108 4.49 -14.23 -12.98
CA ASP A 108 4.63 -15.51 -13.71
C ASP A 108 3.34 -16.07 -14.32
N ASP A 109 2.20 -15.36 -14.24
CA ASP A 109 0.94 -15.80 -14.84
C ASP A 109 0.33 -14.69 -15.73
N PRO A 110 0.18 -14.89 -17.05
CA PRO A 110 -0.54 -13.95 -17.92
C PRO A 110 -2.03 -13.79 -17.55
N ARG A 111 -2.55 -14.60 -16.63
CA ARG A 111 -3.86 -14.46 -15.96
C ARG A 111 -3.76 -13.95 -14.51
N GLY A 112 -2.56 -13.78 -13.97
CA GLY A 112 -2.26 -13.31 -12.61
C GLY A 112 -2.44 -11.81 -12.42
N ARG A 113 -3.41 -11.22 -13.13
CA ARG A 113 -3.77 -9.82 -12.96
C ARG A 113 -4.88 -9.73 -11.93
N GLU A 114 -4.58 -9.25 -10.74
CA GLU A 114 -5.58 -8.98 -9.73
C GLU A 114 -6.00 -7.50 -9.79
N THR A 115 -7.30 -7.25 -9.82
CA THR A 115 -7.84 -5.88 -9.72
C THR A 115 -8.59 -5.73 -8.42
N GLN A 116 -8.25 -4.69 -7.69
CA GLN A 116 -8.79 -4.37 -6.38
C GLN A 116 -9.18 -2.89 -6.31
N VAL A 117 -9.86 -2.54 -5.23
CA VAL A 117 -10.15 -1.16 -4.85
C VAL A 117 -9.52 -0.92 -3.51
N TRP A 118 -8.74 0.14 -3.40
CA TRP A 118 -8.32 0.69 -2.12
C TRP A 118 -9.35 1.72 -1.68
N LEU A 119 -9.89 1.56 -0.47
CA LEU A 119 -10.83 2.47 0.17
C LEU A 119 -10.20 3.00 1.46
N GLY A 120 -9.83 4.27 1.47
CA GLY A 120 -9.34 4.96 2.65
C GLY A 120 -10.45 5.67 3.41
N TYR A 121 -10.40 5.61 4.75
CA TYR A 121 -11.34 6.27 5.66
C TYR A 121 -10.56 6.82 6.86
N GLY A 122 -10.25 8.11 6.81
CA GLY A 122 -9.27 8.72 7.70
C GLY A 122 -7.90 8.05 7.56
N VAL A 123 -7.37 7.54 8.67
CA VAL A 123 -6.05 6.89 8.74
C VAL A 123 -6.05 5.42 8.32
N HIS A 124 -7.23 4.86 8.07
CA HIS A 124 -7.38 3.46 7.71
C HIS A 124 -7.46 3.27 6.20
N LEU A 125 -6.93 2.15 5.73
CA LEU A 125 -6.99 1.74 4.33
C LEU A 125 -7.51 0.30 4.27
N ALA A 126 -8.53 0.08 3.45
CA ALA A 126 -9.02 -1.26 3.13
C ALA A 126 -8.67 -1.60 1.68
N GLU A 127 -8.14 -2.79 1.47
CA GLU A 127 -7.97 -3.41 0.16
C GLU A 127 -9.10 -4.42 -0.05
N ILE A 128 -9.94 -4.19 -1.06
CA ILE A 128 -11.15 -4.96 -1.28
C ILE A 128 -11.34 -5.32 -2.76
N SER A 129 -11.95 -6.47 -3.01
CA SER A 129 -12.33 -6.86 -4.37
C SER A 129 -13.40 -5.92 -4.96
N PRO A 130 -13.57 -5.87 -6.30
CA PRO A 130 -14.64 -5.10 -6.93
C PRO A 130 -16.05 -5.46 -6.45
N ALA A 131 -16.28 -6.74 -6.11
CA ALA A 131 -17.56 -7.20 -5.55
C ALA A 131 -17.81 -6.64 -4.15
N GLN A 132 -16.80 -6.67 -3.27
CA GLN A 132 -16.87 -6.06 -1.94
C GLN A 132 -17.00 -4.54 -2.02
N ALA A 133 -16.31 -3.88 -2.96
CA ALA A 133 -16.47 -2.45 -3.21
C ALA A 133 -17.90 -2.07 -3.61
N ARG A 134 -18.58 -2.92 -4.40
CA ARG A 134 -20.01 -2.75 -4.72
C ARG A 134 -20.88 -2.83 -3.46
N GLN A 135 -20.65 -3.83 -2.62
CA GLN A 135 -21.38 -4.00 -1.36
C GLN A 135 -21.16 -2.83 -0.40
N ALA A 136 -19.91 -2.34 -0.30
CA ALA A 136 -19.56 -1.16 0.48
C ALA A 136 -20.29 0.08 -0.04
N LEU A 137 -20.30 0.30 -1.37
CA LEU A 137 -20.99 1.42 -1.99
C LEU A 137 -22.51 1.39 -1.72
N ASP A 138 -23.15 0.24 -1.82
CA ASP A 138 -24.58 0.10 -1.55
C ASP A 138 -24.89 0.35 -0.06
N SER A 139 -24.01 -0.11 0.83
CA SER A 139 -24.10 0.16 2.27
C SER A 139 -23.94 1.65 2.58
N LEU A 140 -22.98 2.33 1.94
CA LEU A 140 -22.76 3.77 2.08
C LEU A 140 -23.98 4.57 1.61
N ARG A 141 -24.56 4.23 0.46
CA ARG A 141 -25.78 4.88 -0.04
C ARG A 141 -26.95 4.74 0.92
N ALA A 142 -27.17 3.54 1.46
CA ALA A 142 -28.21 3.30 2.45
C ALA A 142 -27.94 4.08 3.75
N PHE A 143 -26.67 4.17 4.16
CA PHE A 143 -26.27 4.95 5.32
C PHE A 143 -26.49 6.45 5.14
N THR A 144 -26.14 7.04 3.98
CA THR A 144 -26.33 8.47 3.71
C THR A 144 -27.78 8.89 3.88
N THR A 145 -28.74 8.07 3.44
CA THR A 145 -30.17 8.32 3.66
C THR A 145 -30.53 8.40 5.15
N ARG A 146 -30.00 7.49 5.97
CA ARG A 146 -30.23 7.50 7.42
C ARG A 146 -29.51 8.66 8.10
N LEU A 147 -28.28 8.97 7.66
CA LEU A 147 -27.52 10.10 8.17
C LEU A 147 -28.25 11.42 7.94
N ALA A 148 -28.86 11.62 6.75
CA ALA A 148 -29.66 12.81 6.47
C ALA A 148 -30.83 12.98 7.46
N ALA A 149 -31.49 11.89 7.85
CA ALA A 149 -32.54 11.94 8.88
C ALA A 149 -31.99 12.34 10.26
N VAL A 150 -30.81 11.82 10.63
CA VAL A 150 -30.13 12.19 11.89
C VAL A 150 -29.72 13.67 11.87
N VAL A 151 -29.21 14.17 10.75
CA VAL A 151 -28.88 15.60 10.58
C VAL A 151 -30.12 16.46 10.76
N GLY A 152 -31.24 16.12 10.11
CA GLY A 152 -32.49 16.86 10.27
C GLY A 152 -33.02 16.86 11.70
N LEU A 153 -32.86 15.75 12.43
CA LEU A 153 -33.19 15.71 13.86
C LEU A 153 -32.24 16.58 14.69
N ALA A 154 -30.94 16.52 14.43
CA ALA A 154 -29.95 17.34 15.13
C ALA A 154 -30.21 18.84 14.93
N GLU A 155 -30.61 19.25 13.73
CA GLU A 155 -30.99 20.63 13.43
C GLU A 155 -32.24 21.08 14.20
N GLN A 156 -33.23 20.20 14.36
CA GLN A 156 -34.44 20.47 15.16
C GLN A 156 -34.07 20.68 16.64
N VAL A 157 -33.31 19.75 17.22
CA VAL A 157 -32.86 19.85 18.62
C VAL A 157 -32.06 21.13 18.85
N ALA A 158 -31.13 21.46 17.95
CA ALA A 158 -30.32 22.68 18.04
C ALA A 158 -31.13 23.98 17.86
N ALA A 159 -32.32 23.92 17.25
CA ALA A 159 -33.22 25.06 17.18
C ALA A 159 -33.96 25.26 18.52
N ASP A 160 -34.42 24.16 19.13
CA ASP A 160 -35.11 24.17 20.42
C ASP A 160 -34.19 24.65 21.56
N ASP A 161 -32.93 24.20 21.58
CA ASP A 161 -31.91 24.63 22.56
C ASP A 161 -31.73 26.16 22.61
N ARG A 162 -31.92 26.85 21.48
CA ARG A 162 -31.79 28.31 21.38
C ARG A 162 -33.05 29.06 21.82
N THR A 163 -34.20 28.39 21.90
CA THR A 163 -35.47 29.02 22.28
C THR A 163 -35.72 29.07 23.78
N ASP A 164 -35.09 28.18 24.57
CA ASP A 164 -35.23 28.16 26.04
C ASP A 164 -34.46 29.30 26.75
N GLU A 165 -33.60 30.05 26.06
CA GLU A 165 -32.87 31.20 26.64
C GLU A 165 -33.72 32.49 26.79
N HIS A 166 -34.99 32.49 26.35
CA HIS A 166 -35.88 33.67 26.40
C HIS A 166 -37.02 33.55 27.44
N HIS A 167 -36.74 33.09 28.67
CA HIS A 167 -37.67 33.26 29.79
C HIS A 167 -37.43 34.64 30.44
N PRO A 168 -38.27 35.67 30.20
CA PRO A 168 -38.10 36.95 30.88
C PRO A 168 -38.42 36.73 32.37
N GLN A 169 -37.45 37.02 33.24
CA GLN A 169 -37.70 37.10 34.68
C GLN A 169 -38.83 38.11 34.93
N ALA A 170 -40.00 37.60 35.27
CA ALA A 170 -41.08 38.40 35.82
C ALA A 170 -40.57 39.00 37.15
N ARG A 171 -40.26 40.31 37.13
CA ARG A 171 -39.96 41.09 38.32
C ARG A 171 -41.22 41.14 39.19
N GLY A 172 -41.09 40.65 40.42
CA GLY A 172 -42.01 40.98 41.52
C GLY A 172 -41.78 42.39 42.05
#